data_AF-A0A2K3MDN3-F1
#
_entry.id   AF-A0A2K3MDN3-F1
#
_cell.length_a   1.000
_cell.length_b   1.000
_cell.length_c   1.000
_cell.angle_alpha   90.00
_cell.angle_beta   90.00
_cell.angle_gamma   90.00
#
_symmetry.space_group_name_H-M   'P 1'
#
loop_
_entity.id
_entity.type
_entity.pdbx_description
1 polymer ?
#
loop_
_entity_poly.entity_id
_entity_poly.type
_entity_poly.pdbx_seq_one_letter_code
_entity_poly.pdbx_strand_id
1 'polypeptide(L)'
;MCHPSVDAWIRYANFEVKNGEVVKARNVYERGVEKVAEDEEEAEKLFVAFAAFEERCKEVERARCIYKFALDRIPKGKAEELFSKFVAFEKQYGDKEGIEDALIGKRRFQYEEEVRKNPLNYDAWFDYIGLEESAGNKERTRDVYERAIANVPPAEEKRYWQRYIYLWINYALYEELDAGDMERTRVVYRFVMWDICC
;
A
#
# COMPACT_ATOMS: atom_id res chain seq x y z
N MET A 1 13.30 34.28 2.70
CA MET A 1 12.43 34.22 1.51
C MET A 1 11.13 33.59 1.96
N CYS A 2 10.00 34.30 1.83
CA CYS A 2 8.70 33.84 2.28
C CYS A 2 8.09 32.94 1.19
N HIS A 3 8.14 31.64 1.42
CA HIS A 3 7.41 30.69 0.58
C HIS A 3 5.91 30.86 0.87
N PRO A 4 5.04 31.02 -0.14
CA PRO A 4 3.60 31.07 0.08
C PRO A 4 3.14 29.73 0.67
N SER A 5 2.43 29.76 1.80
CA SER A 5 1.91 28.54 2.45
C SER A 5 0.90 27.82 1.56
N VAL A 6 0.72 26.52 1.75
CA VAL A 6 -0.28 25.72 1.03
C VAL A 6 -1.69 26.31 1.11
N ASP A 7 -2.06 26.87 2.26
CA ASP A 7 -3.35 27.55 2.42
C ASP A 7 -3.52 28.73 1.46
N ALA A 8 -2.45 29.46 1.15
CA ALA A 8 -2.49 30.55 0.19
C ALA A 8 -2.74 30.04 -1.23
N TRP A 9 -2.10 28.93 -1.63
CA TRP A 9 -2.33 28.27 -2.92
C TRP A 9 -3.78 27.77 -3.04
N ILE A 10 -4.30 27.11 -2.00
CA ILE A 10 -5.69 26.61 -1.98
C ILE A 10 -6.68 27.76 -2.06
N ARG A 11 -6.47 28.86 -1.32
CA ARG A 11 -7.33 30.05 -1.40
C ARG A 11 -7.27 30.71 -2.76
N TYR A 12 -6.09 30.81 -3.36
CA TYR A 12 -5.93 31.41 -4.68
C TYR A 12 -6.62 30.58 -5.76
N ALA A 13 -6.45 29.26 -5.74
CA ALA A 13 -7.14 28.39 -6.68
C ALA A 13 -8.67 28.47 -6.49
N ASN A 14 -9.18 28.43 -5.25
CA ASN A 14 -10.61 28.57 -4.98
C ASN A 14 -11.17 29.94 -5.43
N PHE A 15 -10.37 31.01 -5.41
CA PHE A 15 -10.77 32.31 -5.95
C PHE A 15 -10.95 32.25 -7.47
N GLU A 16 -10.00 31.67 -8.20
CA GLU A 16 -10.12 31.49 -9.66
C GLU A 16 -11.32 30.61 -10.03
N VAL A 17 -11.59 29.55 -9.25
CA VAL A 17 -12.79 28.71 -9.43
C VAL A 17 -14.08 29.51 -9.24
N LYS A 18 -14.16 30.38 -8.23
CA LYS A 18 -15.34 31.24 -8.01
C LYS A 18 -15.57 32.22 -9.17
N ASN A 19 -14.50 32.64 -9.84
CA ASN A 19 -14.58 33.49 -11.02
C ASN A 19 -14.92 32.72 -12.31
N GLY A 20 -15.09 31.39 -12.23
CA GLY A 20 -15.36 30.53 -13.39
C GLY A 20 -14.11 30.19 -14.22
N GLU A 21 -12.92 30.59 -13.77
CA GLU A 21 -11.67 30.46 -14.50
C GLU A 21 -10.95 29.15 -14.16
N VAL A 22 -11.56 28.03 -14.56
CA VAL A 22 -11.09 26.67 -14.24
C VAL A 22 -9.67 26.41 -14.72
N VAL A 23 -9.29 26.93 -15.90
CA VAL A 23 -7.94 26.75 -16.46
C VAL A 23 -6.89 27.46 -15.61
N LYS A 24 -7.20 28.67 -15.12
CA LYS A 24 -6.30 29.42 -14.23
C LYS A 24 -6.17 28.70 -12.90
N ALA A 25 -7.28 28.25 -12.31
CA ALA A 25 -7.28 27.48 -11.07
C ALA A 25 -6.37 26.25 -11.16
N ARG A 26 -6.40 25.53 -12.29
CA ARG A 26 -5.54 24.36 -12.53
C ARG A 26 -4.06 24.75 -12.59
N ASN A 27 -3.70 25.79 -13.34
CA ASN A 27 -2.33 26.29 -13.41
C ASN A 27 -1.81 26.72 -12.02
N VAL A 28 -2.70 27.23 -11.15
CA VAL A 28 -2.35 27.57 -9.76
C VAL A 28 -2.01 26.31 -8.96
N TYR A 29 -2.83 25.25 -9.07
CA TYR A 29 -2.54 23.97 -8.41
C TYR A 29 -1.25 23.32 -8.93
N GLU A 30 -1.04 23.27 -10.24
CA GLU A 30 0.17 22.69 -10.85
C GLU A 30 1.44 23.40 -10.34
N ARG A 31 1.43 24.75 -10.34
CA ARG A 31 2.54 25.54 -9.78
C ARG A 31 2.71 25.37 -8.27
N GLY A 32 1.61 25.15 -7.55
CA GLY A 32 1.63 24.85 -6.12
C GLY A 32 2.34 23.52 -5.87
N VAL A 33 1.98 22.47 -6.62
CA VAL A 33 2.56 21.12 -6.50
C VAL A 33 4.06 21.13 -6.81
N GLU A 34 4.48 21.88 -7.83
CA GLU A 34 5.91 22.03 -8.15
C GLU A 34 6.71 22.69 -7.02
N LYS A 35 6.11 23.63 -6.29
CA LYS A 35 6.79 24.41 -5.24
C LYS A 35 6.73 23.79 -3.85
N VAL A 36 5.62 23.12 -3.54
CA VAL A 36 5.38 22.47 -2.23
C VAL A 36 6.00 21.07 -2.20
N ALA A 37 6.55 20.61 -3.33
CA ALA A 37 7.32 19.39 -3.49
C ALA A 37 8.41 19.12 -2.44
N GLU A 38 8.90 20.15 -1.73
CA GLU A 38 9.95 20.05 -0.72
C GLU A 38 9.41 19.75 0.70
N ASP A 39 8.13 20.02 0.97
CA ASP A 39 7.50 19.80 2.28
C ASP A 39 6.37 18.76 2.17
N GLU A 40 6.64 17.54 2.62
CA GLU A 40 5.75 16.38 2.48
C GLU A 40 4.38 16.56 3.15
N GLU A 41 4.34 17.23 4.31
CA GLU A 41 3.12 17.38 5.12
C GLU A 41 2.20 18.47 4.54
N GLU A 42 2.81 19.54 4.04
CA GLU A 42 2.12 20.57 3.28
C GLU A 42 1.64 20.03 1.91
N ALA A 43 2.42 19.17 1.26
CA ALA A 43 2.09 18.60 -0.04
C ALA A 43 0.81 17.76 0.00
N GLU A 44 0.59 16.96 1.04
CA GLU A 44 -0.61 16.12 1.18
C GLU A 44 -1.90 16.95 1.11
N LYS A 45 -1.96 18.04 1.89
CA LYS A 45 -3.12 18.96 1.91
C LYS A 45 -3.39 19.55 0.53
N LEU A 46 -2.34 19.91 -0.19
CA LEU A 46 -2.47 20.46 -1.54
C LEU A 46 -2.99 19.42 -2.54
N PHE A 47 -2.49 18.18 -2.49
CA PHE A 47 -2.95 17.10 -3.36
C PHE A 47 -4.41 16.74 -3.12
N VAL A 48 -4.84 16.64 -1.86
CA VAL A 48 -6.24 16.38 -1.51
C VAL A 48 -7.14 17.49 -2.04
N ALA A 49 -6.73 18.76 -1.88
CA ALA A 49 -7.48 19.89 -2.42
C ALA A 49 -7.53 19.91 -3.95
N PHE A 50 -6.44 19.52 -4.61
CA PHE A 50 -6.36 19.49 -6.08
C PHE A 50 -7.23 18.36 -6.66
N ALA A 51 -7.19 17.16 -6.06
CA ALA A 51 -8.04 16.05 -6.45
C ALA A 51 -9.54 16.39 -6.28
N ALA A 52 -9.92 17.00 -5.15
CA ALA A 52 -11.29 17.46 -4.92
C ALA A 52 -11.72 18.59 -5.88
N PHE A 53 -10.77 19.37 -6.41
CA PHE A 53 -11.05 20.35 -7.47
C PHE A 53 -11.35 19.67 -8.81
N GLU A 54 -10.54 18.71 -9.24
CA GLU A 54 -10.79 17.99 -10.50
C GLU A 54 -12.08 17.14 -10.41
N GLU A 55 -12.38 16.59 -9.22
CA GLU A 55 -13.65 15.89 -8.97
C GLU A 55 -14.85 16.83 -9.16
N ARG A 56 -14.79 18.06 -8.63
CA ARG A 56 -15.84 19.08 -8.86
C ARG A 56 -15.96 19.49 -10.32
N CYS A 57 -14.86 19.44 -11.07
CA CYS A 57 -14.83 19.65 -12.51
C CYS A 57 -15.32 18.44 -13.33
N LYS A 58 -15.67 17.32 -12.68
CA LYS A 58 -16.05 16.03 -13.29
C LYS A 58 -14.94 15.37 -14.12
N GLU A 59 -13.69 15.74 -13.86
CA GLU A 59 -12.49 15.20 -14.52
C GLU A 59 -11.92 14.03 -13.70
N VAL A 60 -12.66 12.92 -13.66
CA VAL A 60 -12.36 11.74 -12.83
C VAL A 60 -10.97 11.17 -13.11
N GLU A 61 -10.60 11.02 -14.38
CA GLU A 61 -9.28 10.47 -14.76
C GLU A 61 -8.13 11.37 -14.29
N ARG A 62 -8.32 12.70 -14.31
CA ARG A 62 -7.31 13.64 -13.80
C ARG A 62 -7.19 13.55 -12.29
N ALA A 63 -8.32 13.47 -11.58
CA ALA A 63 -8.33 13.28 -10.13
C ALA A 63 -7.60 11.97 -9.73
N ARG A 64 -7.84 10.87 -10.47
CA ARG A 64 -7.13 9.59 -10.29
C ARG A 64 -5.62 9.73 -10.46
N CYS A 65 -5.17 10.40 -11.53
CA CYS A 65 -3.76 10.64 -11.77
C CYS A 65 -3.11 11.45 -10.63
N ILE A 66 -3.81 12.46 -10.10
CA ILE A 66 -3.33 13.25 -8.96
C ILE A 66 -3.18 12.38 -7.71
N TYR A 67 -4.17 11.55 -7.39
CA TYR A 67 -4.08 10.63 -6.24
C TYR A 67 -2.92 9.65 -6.37
N LYS A 68 -2.74 9.02 -7.55
CA LYS A 68 -1.60 8.11 -7.79
C LYS A 68 -0.27 8.84 -7.63
N PHE A 69 -0.14 10.02 -8.24
CA PHE A 69 1.06 10.84 -8.13
C PHE A 69 1.39 11.25 -6.69
N ALA A 70 0.37 11.64 -5.92
CA ALA A 70 0.52 11.99 -4.52
C ALA A 70 0.95 10.78 -3.67
N LEU A 71 0.38 9.61 -3.92
CA LEU A 71 0.72 8.35 -3.22
C LEU A 71 2.12 7.81 -3.55
N ASP A 72 2.67 8.15 -4.70
CA ASP A 72 4.05 7.80 -5.09
C ASP A 72 5.08 8.73 -4.45
N ARG A 73 4.73 10.00 -4.23
CA ARG A 73 5.63 11.03 -3.72
C ARG A 73 5.66 11.12 -2.20
N ILE A 74 4.53 10.86 -1.54
CA ILE A 74 4.42 10.92 -0.09
C ILE A 74 4.77 9.55 0.50
N PRO A 75 5.68 9.48 1.49
CA PRO A 75 5.98 8.25 2.20
C PRO A 75 4.70 7.60 2.73
N LYS A 76 4.59 6.30 2.47
CA LYS A 76 3.37 5.53 2.65
C LYS A 76 2.89 5.46 4.12
N GLY A 77 3.80 5.69 5.08
CA GLY A 77 3.48 5.78 6.51
C GLY A 77 2.90 7.12 6.98
N LYS A 78 2.91 8.17 6.15
CA LYS A 78 2.22 9.45 6.42
C LYS A 78 0.96 9.63 5.56
N ALA A 79 0.89 8.95 4.42
CA ALA A 79 -0.19 9.07 3.44
C ALA A 79 -1.50 8.33 3.83
N GLU A 80 -1.77 8.09 5.12
CA GLU A 80 -2.98 7.35 5.54
C GLU A 80 -4.27 8.11 5.20
N GLU A 81 -4.29 9.43 5.42
CA GLU A 81 -5.45 10.26 5.12
C GLU A 81 -5.68 10.35 3.60
N LEU A 82 -4.63 10.65 2.83
CA LEU A 82 -4.66 10.61 1.36
C LEU A 82 -5.14 9.26 0.83
N PHE A 83 -4.68 8.16 1.42
CA PHE A 83 -5.09 6.80 1.05
C PHE A 83 -6.58 6.57 1.28
N SER A 84 -7.09 6.94 2.45
CA SER A 84 -8.51 6.83 2.78
C SER A 84 -9.38 7.63 1.79
N LYS A 85 -8.94 8.83 1.41
CA LYS A 85 -9.60 9.67 0.40
C LYS A 85 -9.56 9.04 -1.00
N PHE A 86 -8.44 8.45 -1.41
CA PHE A 86 -8.33 7.79 -2.70
C PHE A 86 -9.23 6.56 -2.81
N VAL A 87 -9.30 5.73 -1.76
CA VAL A 87 -10.22 4.57 -1.71
C VAL A 87 -11.68 5.02 -1.78
N ALA A 88 -12.04 6.09 -1.08
CA ALA A 88 -13.39 6.66 -1.16
C ALA A 88 -13.72 7.18 -2.56
N PHE A 89 -12.77 7.87 -3.21
CA PHE A 89 -12.90 8.36 -4.58
C PHE A 89 -13.12 7.21 -5.57
N GLU A 90 -12.29 6.17 -5.52
CA GLU A 90 -12.40 5.04 -6.44
C GLU A 90 -13.66 4.20 -6.22
N LYS A 91 -14.14 4.10 -4.98
CA LYS A 91 -15.46 3.50 -4.68
C LYS A 91 -16.60 4.25 -5.37
N GLN A 92 -16.44 5.55 -5.60
CA GLN A 92 -17.47 6.41 -6.17
C GLN A 92 -17.42 6.48 -7.70
N TYR A 93 -16.23 6.38 -8.31
CA TYR A 93 -16.03 6.64 -9.75
C TYR A 93 -15.25 5.58 -10.53
N GLY A 94 -14.61 4.61 -9.86
CA GLY A 94 -13.72 3.64 -10.49
C GLY A 94 -14.34 2.25 -10.67
N ASP A 95 -13.62 1.43 -11.44
CA ASP A 95 -13.78 -0.02 -11.48
C ASP A 95 -12.75 -0.64 -10.53
N LYS A 96 -13.18 -1.51 -9.63
CA LYS A 96 -12.44 -1.85 -8.38
C LYS A 96 -11.05 -2.46 -8.60
N GLU A 97 -10.85 -3.17 -9.72
CA GLU A 97 -9.71 -4.05 -9.94
C GLU A 97 -8.39 -3.30 -10.22
N GLY A 98 -8.40 -2.26 -11.06
CA GLY A 98 -7.16 -1.54 -11.45
C GLY A 98 -6.54 -0.70 -10.32
N ILE A 99 -7.31 -0.42 -9.27
CA ILE A 99 -6.86 0.28 -8.07
C ILE A 99 -6.27 -0.69 -7.08
N GLU A 100 -6.92 -1.84 -6.92
CA GLU A 100 -6.45 -2.95 -6.09
C GLU A 100 -5.04 -3.39 -6.51
N ASP A 101 -4.77 -3.54 -7.81
CA ASP A 101 -3.44 -3.91 -8.31
C ASP A 101 -2.33 -2.89 -7.96
N ALA A 102 -2.60 -1.60 -8.15
CA ALA A 102 -1.66 -0.53 -7.80
C ALA A 102 -1.46 -0.45 -6.27
N LEU A 103 -2.51 -0.74 -5.50
CA LEU A 103 -2.51 -0.79 -4.04
C LEU A 103 -1.67 -1.95 -3.50
N ILE A 104 -1.87 -3.13 -4.09
CA ILE A 104 -1.13 -4.35 -3.78
C ILE A 104 0.35 -4.10 -4.07
N GLY A 105 0.69 -3.53 -5.24
CA GLY A 105 2.06 -3.15 -5.55
C GLY A 105 2.66 -2.19 -4.52
N LYS A 106 1.88 -1.20 -4.08
CA LYS A 106 2.28 -0.23 -3.06
C LYS A 106 2.56 -0.91 -1.70
N ARG A 107 1.65 -1.77 -1.22
CA ARG A 107 1.78 -2.48 0.06
C ARG A 107 2.88 -3.54 0.03
N ARG A 108 3.02 -4.26 -1.08
CA ARG A 108 4.09 -5.24 -1.32
C ARG A 108 5.46 -4.62 -1.08
N PHE A 109 5.73 -3.45 -1.65
CA PHE A 109 7.00 -2.75 -1.41
C PHE A 109 7.22 -2.38 0.06
N GLN A 110 6.17 -2.01 0.81
CA GLN A 110 6.31 -1.67 2.24
C GLN A 110 6.68 -2.89 3.06
N TYR A 111 5.95 -3.99 2.87
CA TYR A 111 6.25 -5.22 3.58
C TYR A 111 7.64 -5.75 3.21
N GLU A 112 8.02 -5.67 1.93
CA GLU A 112 9.36 -6.03 1.48
C GLU A 112 10.47 -5.21 2.18
N GLU A 113 10.24 -3.91 2.42
CA GLU A 113 11.14 -3.06 3.21
C GLU A 113 11.15 -3.46 4.69
N GLU A 114 9.99 -3.74 5.28
CA GLU A 114 9.83 -4.08 6.69
C GLU A 114 10.48 -5.42 7.04
N VAL A 115 10.21 -6.46 6.25
CA VAL A 115 10.81 -7.79 6.44
C VAL A 115 12.31 -7.76 6.18
N ARG A 116 12.81 -6.88 5.32
CA ARG A 116 14.25 -6.69 5.12
C ARG A 116 14.93 -6.00 6.31
N LYS A 117 14.26 -5.01 6.91
CA LYS A 117 14.77 -4.30 8.10
C LYS A 117 14.78 -5.20 9.33
N ASN A 118 13.74 -6.01 9.51
CA ASN A 118 13.66 -6.96 10.61
C ASN A 118 13.05 -8.29 10.13
N PRO A 119 13.89 -9.25 9.70
CA PRO A 119 13.42 -10.55 9.22
C PRO A 119 12.73 -11.41 10.29
N LEU A 120 12.94 -11.11 11.58
CA LEU A 120 12.28 -11.80 12.69
C LEU A 120 10.92 -11.19 13.05
N ASN A 121 10.47 -10.15 12.35
CA ASN A 121 9.14 -9.61 12.52
C ASN A 121 8.10 -10.49 11.80
N TYR A 122 7.68 -11.54 12.48
CA TYR A 122 6.66 -12.47 11.96
C TYR A 122 5.31 -11.81 11.67
N ASP A 123 4.94 -10.71 12.37
CA ASP A 123 3.68 -10.01 12.05
C ASP A 123 3.74 -9.40 10.65
N ALA A 124 4.87 -8.77 10.29
CA ALA A 124 5.07 -8.23 8.95
C ALA A 124 5.06 -9.33 7.88
N TRP A 125 5.59 -10.52 8.19
CA TRP A 125 5.48 -11.67 7.30
C TRP A 125 4.04 -12.16 7.12
N PHE A 126 3.25 -12.25 8.19
CA PHE A 126 1.83 -12.63 8.11
C PHE A 126 1.03 -11.63 7.28
N ASP A 127 1.23 -10.33 7.52
CA ASP A 127 0.55 -9.28 6.76
C ASP A 127 0.94 -9.30 5.28
N TYR A 128 2.22 -9.57 4.97
CA TYR A 128 2.69 -9.71 3.60
C TYR A 128 2.08 -10.93 2.89
N ILE A 129 2.05 -12.07 3.56
CA ILE A 129 1.45 -13.30 3.05
C ILE A 129 -0.04 -13.07 2.74
N GLY A 130 -0.79 -12.49 3.68
CA GLY A 130 -2.20 -12.19 3.48
C GLY A 130 -2.45 -11.26 2.29
N LEU A 131 -1.54 -10.31 2.04
CA LEU A 131 -1.59 -9.46 0.85
C LEU A 131 -1.41 -10.29 -0.45
N GLU A 132 -0.41 -11.17 -0.52
CA GLU A 132 -0.18 -11.99 -1.72
C GLU A 132 -1.29 -13.03 -1.94
N GLU A 133 -1.83 -13.62 -0.88
CA GLU A 133 -3.01 -14.50 -0.93
C GLU A 133 -4.20 -13.77 -1.53
N SER A 134 -4.48 -12.54 -1.05
CA SER A 134 -5.58 -11.72 -1.59
C SER A 134 -5.35 -11.32 -3.06
N ALA A 135 -4.10 -11.13 -3.47
CA ALA A 135 -3.73 -10.85 -4.85
C ALA A 135 -3.85 -12.08 -5.77
N GLY A 136 -4.00 -13.29 -5.22
CA GLY A 136 -4.24 -14.52 -5.96
C GLY A 136 -3.05 -15.04 -6.77
N ASN A 137 -1.85 -14.46 -6.62
CA ASN A 137 -0.67 -14.89 -7.36
C ASN A 137 0.05 -16.04 -6.65
N LYS A 138 -0.30 -17.28 -7.02
CA LYS A 138 0.20 -18.51 -6.37
C LYS A 138 1.73 -18.60 -6.31
N GLU A 139 2.43 -18.21 -7.36
CA GLU A 139 3.90 -18.28 -7.39
C GLU A 139 4.53 -17.30 -6.38
N ARG A 140 3.99 -16.07 -6.30
CA ARG A 140 4.49 -15.07 -5.35
C ARG A 140 4.13 -15.41 -3.92
N THR A 141 2.90 -15.85 -3.65
CA THR A 141 2.49 -16.29 -2.31
C THR A 141 3.45 -17.36 -1.78
N ARG A 142 3.81 -18.34 -2.63
CA ARG A 142 4.80 -19.38 -2.29
C ARG A 142 6.18 -18.83 -2.01
N ASP A 143 6.69 -17.93 -2.86
CA ASP A 143 7.99 -17.27 -2.62
C ASP A 143 8.02 -16.57 -1.26
N VAL A 144 6.98 -15.82 -0.92
CA VAL A 144 6.89 -15.13 0.38
C VAL A 144 6.82 -16.12 1.54
N TYR A 145 6.04 -17.20 1.43
CA TYR A 145 6.01 -18.26 2.45
C TYR A 145 7.38 -18.91 2.63
N GLU A 146 8.04 -19.32 1.55
CA GLU A 146 9.37 -19.96 1.57
C GLU A 146 10.43 -19.04 2.19
N ARG A 147 10.36 -17.74 1.91
CA ARG A 147 11.24 -16.74 2.52
C ARG A 147 10.93 -16.52 4.00
N ALA A 148 9.66 -16.52 4.40
CA ALA A 148 9.27 -16.38 5.80
C ALA A 148 9.77 -17.56 6.65
N ILE A 149 9.60 -18.81 6.18
CA ILE A 149 10.05 -20.02 6.89
C ILE A 149 11.57 -20.18 6.95
N ALA A 150 12.31 -19.56 6.01
CA ALA A 150 13.78 -19.54 6.05
C ALA A 150 14.33 -18.75 7.25
N ASN A 151 13.53 -17.85 7.83
CA ASN A 151 13.90 -17.09 9.03
C ASN A 151 13.59 -17.93 10.27
N VAL A 152 14.50 -18.83 10.64
CA VAL A 152 14.36 -19.68 11.83
C VAL A 152 14.47 -18.83 13.11
N PRO A 153 13.52 -18.95 14.06
CA PRO A 153 13.60 -18.26 15.34
C PRO A 153 14.91 -18.51 16.10
N PRO A 154 15.47 -17.49 16.78
CA PRO A 154 16.50 -17.74 17.79
C PRO A 154 15.91 -18.58 18.94
N ALA A 155 16.68 -19.56 19.41
CA ALA A 155 16.21 -20.66 20.28
C ALA A 155 15.67 -20.24 21.66
N GLU A 156 15.89 -19.00 22.11
CA GLU A 156 15.64 -18.59 23.50
C GLU A 156 14.19 -18.15 23.77
N GLU A 157 13.46 -17.68 22.76
CA GLU A 157 12.13 -17.06 22.94
C GLU A 157 10.98 -17.90 22.38
N LYS A 158 10.17 -18.49 23.27
CA LYS A 158 8.98 -19.29 22.89
C LYS A 158 7.97 -18.58 21.99
N ARG A 159 7.90 -17.25 22.07
CA ARG A 159 6.96 -16.43 21.29
C ARG A 159 7.22 -16.54 19.78
N TYR A 160 8.48 -16.55 19.36
CA TYR A 160 8.84 -16.66 17.95
C TYR A 160 8.55 -18.06 17.40
N TRP A 161 8.80 -19.10 18.18
CA TRP A 161 8.46 -20.48 17.82
C TRP A 161 6.97 -20.69 17.60
N GLN A 162 6.11 -20.11 18.43
CA GLN A 162 4.66 -20.18 18.21
C GLN A 162 4.26 -19.57 16.86
N ARG A 163 4.82 -18.40 16.51
CA ARG A 163 4.55 -17.75 15.22
C ARG A 163 5.13 -18.53 14.04
N TYR A 164 6.32 -19.09 14.21
CA TYR A 164 6.95 -19.94 13.21
C TYR A 164 6.10 -21.18 12.90
N ILE A 165 5.56 -21.84 13.93
CA ILE A 165 4.63 -22.97 13.76
C ILE A 165 3.36 -22.51 13.01
N TYR A 166 2.82 -21.33 13.34
CA TYR A 166 1.66 -20.79 12.62
C TYR A 166 1.95 -20.49 11.14
N LEU A 167 3.15 -20.01 10.78
CA LEU A 167 3.53 -19.84 9.38
C LEU A 167 3.46 -21.17 8.62
N TRP A 168 4.00 -22.23 9.21
CA TRP A 168 3.97 -23.57 8.64
C TRP A 168 2.54 -24.12 8.48
N ILE A 169 1.69 -23.92 9.50
CA ILE A 169 0.27 -24.33 9.44
C ILE A 169 -0.47 -23.55 8.36
N ASN A 170 -0.29 -22.23 8.30
CA ASN A 170 -0.91 -21.38 7.28
C ASN A 170 -0.44 -21.77 5.88
N TYR A 171 0.85 -22.07 5.70
CA TYR A 171 1.37 -22.50 4.41
C TYR A 171 0.76 -23.83 3.95
N ALA A 172 0.64 -24.79 4.87
CA ALA A 172 0.01 -26.08 4.57
C ALA A 172 -1.47 -25.92 4.22
N LEU A 173 -2.21 -25.09 4.96
CA LEU A 173 -3.61 -24.76 4.70
C LEU A 173 -3.80 -24.07 3.35
N TYR A 174 -2.94 -23.10 3.01
CA TYR A 174 -2.95 -22.42 1.73
C TYR A 174 -2.73 -23.39 0.56
N GLU A 175 -1.73 -24.28 0.67
CA GLU A 175 -1.47 -25.26 -0.40
C GLU A 175 -2.64 -26.26 -0.56
N GLU A 176 -3.30 -26.63 0.54
CA GLU A 176 -4.47 -27.52 0.53
C GLU A 176 -5.73 -26.86 -0.04
N LEU A 177 -6.09 -25.67 0.46
CA LEU A 177 -7.39 -25.04 0.22
C LEU A 177 -7.39 -24.12 -1.02
N ASP A 178 -6.33 -23.35 -1.23
CA ASP A 178 -6.27 -22.32 -2.27
C ASP A 178 -5.43 -22.78 -3.48
N ALA A 179 -4.24 -23.33 -3.23
CA ALA A 179 -3.36 -23.76 -4.31
C ALA A 179 -3.87 -25.06 -4.96
N GLY A 180 -4.41 -25.99 -4.16
CA GLY A 180 -4.94 -27.29 -4.58
C GLY A 180 -3.85 -28.31 -4.94
N ASP A 181 -2.61 -28.08 -4.52
CA ASP A 181 -1.46 -28.92 -4.85
C ASP A 181 -1.19 -29.96 -3.76
N MET A 182 -1.91 -31.07 -3.85
CA MET A 182 -1.85 -32.18 -2.90
C MET A 182 -0.46 -32.79 -2.72
N GLU A 183 0.43 -32.67 -3.70
CA GLU A 183 1.79 -33.21 -3.63
C GLU A 183 2.68 -32.30 -2.78
N ARG A 184 2.60 -30.98 -3.01
CA ARG A 184 3.29 -29.99 -2.18
C ARG A 184 2.74 -29.94 -0.76
N THR A 185 1.42 -29.98 -0.57
CA THR A 185 0.80 -30.04 0.76
C THR A 185 1.41 -31.16 1.62
N ARG A 186 1.59 -32.36 1.05
CA ARG A 186 2.22 -33.49 1.75
C ARG A 186 3.70 -33.30 2.06
N VAL A 187 4.42 -32.54 1.23
CA VAL A 187 5.81 -32.17 1.48
C VAL A 187 5.88 -31.17 2.63
N VAL A 188 5.08 -30.11 2.58
CA VAL A 188 4.98 -29.08 3.63
C VAL A 188 4.62 -29.73 4.97
N TYR A 189 3.56 -30.55 5.04
CA TYR A 189 3.20 -31.26 6.28
C TYR A 189 4.29 -32.17 6.83
N ARG A 190 5.09 -32.81 5.97
CA ARG A 190 6.23 -33.62 6.43
C ARG A 190 7.33 -32.76 7.05
N PHE A 191 7.59 -31.59 6.50
CA PHE A 191 8.53 -30.63 7.10
C PHE A 191 8.00 -30.07 8.42
N VAL A 192 6.71 -29.70 8.50
CA VAL A 192 6.06 -29.28 9.76
C VAL A 192 6.24 -30.34 10.85
N MET A 193 6.02 -31.62 10.53
CA MET A 193 6.20 -32.71 11.49
C MET A 193 7.67 -32.95 11.88
N TRP A 194 8.62 -32.70 10.97
CA TRP A 194 10.05 -32.88 11.25
C TRP A 194 10.64 -31.75 12.11
N ASP A 195 10.32 -30.49 11.79
CA ASP A 195 10.87 -29.33 12.48
C ASP A 195 10.19 -29.03 13.83
N ILE A 196 8.96 -29.53 14.06
CA ILE A 196 8.28 -29.38 15.36
C ILE A 196 8.67 -30.50 16.35
N CYS A 197 9.14 -31.65 15.85
CA CYS A 197 9.51 -32.79 16.70
C CYS A 197 11.01 -32.90 17.04
N CYS A 198 11.89 -32.09 16.42
CA CYS A 198 13.31 -31.98 16.77
C CYS A 198 13.58 -30.76 17.66
#